data_AF-A0A7X8ELR0-F1
#
_entry.id   AF-A0A7X8ELR0-F1
#
_cell.length_a   1.000
_cell.length_b   1.000
_cell.length_c   1.000
_cell.angle_alpha   90.00
_cell.angle_beta   90.00
_cell.angle_gamma   90.00
#
_symmetry.space_group_name_H-M   'P 1'
#
loop_
_entity.id
_entity.type
_entity.pdbx_description
1 polymer ?
#
loop_
_entity_poly.entity_id
_entity_poly.type
_entity_poly.pdbx_seq_one_letter_code
_entity_poly.pdbx_strand_id
1 'polypeptide(L)'
;MNGSILEAREDRWRRRVALAASLPGGWSVVSFTLRAPAPLRTGGGMDEEAEGLFRDLVFHLGVSGLLVKQPEFSVSADGPEGLCTVKGGGAEVKPAAVTFEEEHPRGDMADVDVMVSGGEEADRAGLGLPPRECLVCRRRAAECAAARYHDIGEIGDAIKKILSRPGGLPGERPIEEIAERARKALLYEAAARPKPGLVDPLSAGSHGDMDYFTFLDGAAGLAPVWERFARLGARFDGGSPADLFPALREEGKRAEKLMFSATGGVNTHKGLVFSLGVMCASAGMLASSGVPLSPKVCASLGADIVKGVVERDFARLKSSYGGDGLTSGERFFLSEGVTGIRGEAERGFPSVIERGLPVLRASLERGGTLNDAMVDGLLSLMTVVEDTNILSRGGREGERLVREAAAGALELGGMATPEGREAVKRMDGLFLEKNLSPGGCADLLAVSVFLHLLTPASG
;
A
#
# COMPACT_ATOMS: atom_id res chain seq x y z
N MET A 1 16.04 -0.92 -42.21
CA MET A 1 15.84 -1.35 -40.80
C MET A 1 16.72 -0.58 -39.81
N ASN A 2 18.02 -0.36 -40.05
CA ASN A 2 18.85 0.40 -39.10
C ASN A 2 18.51 1.90 -38.95
N GLY A 3 17.99 2.54 -40.01
CA GLY A 3 17.59 3.96 -39.98
C GLY A 3 16.46 4.24 -38.98
N SER A 4 15.41 3.41 -38.98
CA SER A 4 14.26 3.59 -38.07
C SER A 4 14.60 3.34 -36.60
N ILE A 5 15.60 2.50 -36.30
CA ILE A 5 16.07 2.26 -34.92
C ILE A 5 16.83 3.47 -34.38
N LEU A 6 17.71 4.06 -35.20
CA LEU A 6 18.47 5.24 -34.80
C LEU A 6 17.55 6.45 -34.60
N GLU A 7 16.60 6.66 -35.51
CA GLU A 7 15.56 7.70 -35.38
C GLU A 7 14.75 7.52 -34.09
N ALA A 8 14.30 6.31 -33.78
CA ALA A 8 13.57 6.05 -32.53
C ALA A 8 14.39 6.36 -31.27
N ARG A 9 15.71 6.08 -31.29
CA ARG A 9 16.62 6.44 -30.17
C ARG A 9 16.77 7.95 -30.01
N GLU A 10 16.94 8.67 -31.12
CA GLU A 10 17.03 10.12 -31.12
C GLU A 10 15.72 10.77 -30.64
N ASP A 11 14.58 10.25 -31.09
CA ASP A 11 13.27 10.76 -30.68
C ASP A 11 13.03 10.52 -29.18
N ARG A 12 13.37 9.34 -28.65
CA ARG A 12 13.34 9.09 -27.20
C ARG A 12 14.24 10.07 -26.44
N TRP A 13 15.47 10.30 -26.91
CA TRP A 13 16.38 11.27 -26.29
C TRP A 13 15.79 12.67 -26.28
N ARG A 14 15.24 13.13 -27.42
CA ARG A 14 14.58 14.45 -27.52
C ARG A 14 13.38 14.57 -26.58
N ARG A 15 12.55 13.53 -26.48
CA ARG A 15 11.41 13.49 -25.53
C ARG A 15 11.89 13.63 -24.09
N ARG A 16 12.94 12.89 -23.70
CA ARG A 16 13.53 12.97 -22.35
C ARG A 16 14.03 14.37 -22.02
N VAL A 17 14.82 14.97 -22.92
CA VAL A 17 15.38 16.31 -22.74
C VAL A 17 14.27 17.37 -22.69
N ALA A 18 13.28 17.30 -23.57
CA ALA A 18 12.16 18.23 -23.58
C ALA A 18 11.33 18.14 -22.29
N LEU A 19 11.08 16.92 -21.81
CA LEU A 19 10.36 16.70 -20.55
C LEU A 19 11.18 17.23 -19.37
N ALA A 20 12.47 16.90 -19.28
CA ALA A 20 13.35 17.37 -18.21
C ALA A 20 13.48 18.90 -18.17
N ALA A 21 13.49 19.56 -19.33
CA ALA A 21 13.51 21.02 -19.43
C ALA A 21 12.19 21.68 -19.00
N SER A 22 11.06 20.96 -19.12
CA SER A 22 9.75 21.45 -18.68
C SER A 22 9.47 21.28 -17.19
N LEU A 23 10.27 20.47 -16.49
CA LEU A 23 10.05 20.16 -15.08
C LEU A 23 10.64 21.24 -14.15
N PRO A 24 9.97 21.55 -13.03
CA PRO A 24 10.52 22.44 -12.01
C PRO A 24 11.71 21.79 -11.31
N GLY A 25 12.54 22.61 -10.64
CA GLY A 25 13.66 22.14 -9.84
C GLY A 25 13.25 21.09 -8.80
N GLY A 26 14.11 20.08 -8.60
CA GLY A 26 13.84 18.97 -7.68
C GLY A 26 12.92 17.89 -8.27
N TRP A 27 12.83 17.80 -9.60
CA TRP A 27 12.19 16.71 -10.33
C TRP A 27 13.18 16.05 -11.28
N SER A 28 12.90 14.80 -11.63
CA SER A 28 13.66 14.02 -12.59
C SER A 28 12.74 13.27 -13.55
N VAL A 29 13.23 13.04 -14.76
CA VAL A 29 12.66 12.09 -15.72
C VAL A 29 13.34 10.75 -15.52
N VAL A 30 12.55 9.70 -15.34
CA VAL A 30 13.00 8.31 -15.34
C VAL A 30 12.64 7.69 -16.67
N SER A 31 13.61 7.05 -17.32
CA SER A 31 13.43 6.32 -18.57
C SER A 31 13.81 4.86 -18.40
N PHE A 32 12.95 3.98 -18.90
CA PHE A 32 13.12 2.54 -18.87
C PHE A 32 13.27 1.99 -20.28
N THR A 33 14.25 1.11 -20.49
CA THR A 33 14.37 0.28 -21.70
C THR A 33 14.87 -1.13 -21.33
N LEU A 34 14.86 -2.06 -22.29
CA LEU A 34 15.44 -3.39 -22.08
C LEU A 34 16.93 -3.42 -22.41
N ARG A 35 17.70 -4.02 -21.49
CA ARG A 35 19.14 -4.29 -21.59
C ARG A 35 19.42 -5.48 -22.52
N ALA A 36 18.98 -5.37 -23.77
CA ALA A 36 19.14 -6.39 -24.79
C ALA A 36 19.53 -5.75 -26.14
N PRO A 37 20.35 -6.43 -26.97
CA PRO A 37 20.56 -6.04 -28.36
C PRO A 37 19.24 -5.89 -29.12
N ALA A 38 19.20 -4.97 -30.09
CA ALA A 38 17.98 -4.69 -30.86
C ALA A 38 17.27 -5.96 -31.38
N PRO A 39 17.94 -6.95 -31.99
CA PRO A 39 17.27 -8.16 -32.50
C PRO A 39 16.54 -9.01 -31.46
N LEU A 40 16.87 -8.86 -30.17
CA LEU A 40 16.21 -9.60 -29.10
C LEU A 40 15.03 -8.83 -28.51
N ARG A 41 15.10 -7.48 -28.49
CA ARG A 41 14.04 -6.62 -27.93
C ARG A 41 13.07 -6.04 -28.96
N THR A 42 13.33 -6.24 -30.24
CA THR A 42 12.40 -5.88 -31.31
C THR A 42 11.70 -7.15 -31.81
N GLY A 43 10.43 -7.01 -32.24
CA GLY A 43 9.64 -8.14 -32.75
C GLY A 43 8.58 -8.70 -31.81
N GLY A 44 8.26 -8.00 -30.72
CA GLY A 44 7.07 -8.26 -29.89
C GLY A 44 7.21 -9.30 -28.79
N GLY A 45 8.25 -10.15 -28.84
CA GLY A 45 8.40 -11.27 -27.91
C GLY A 45 8.79 -10.91 -26.46
N MET A 46 8.95 -9.63 -26.13
CA MET A 46 9.25 -9.15 -24.77
C MET A 46 8.39 -7.94 -24.36
N ASP A 47 7.37 -7.59 -25.14
CA ASP A 47 6.63 -6.34 -24.93
C ASP A 47 5.78 -6.42 -23.64
N GLU A 48 5.07 -7.53 -23.42
CA GLU A 48 4.29 -7.76 -22.20
C GLU A 48 5.19 -7.83 -20.96
N GLU A 49 6.33 -8.53 -21.05
CA GLU A 49 7.30 -8.59 -19.96
C GLU A 49 7.90 -7.22 -19.64
N ALA A 50 8.21 -6.42 -20.66
CA ALA A 50 8.76 -5.09 -20.49
C ALA A 50 7.75 -4.11 -19.90
N GLU A 51 6.49 -4.17 -20.35
CA GLU A 51 5.42 -3.32 -19.83
C GLU A 51 5.19 -3.60 -18.35
N GLY A 52 5.06 -4.88 -17.98
CA GLY A 52 4.88 -5.22 -16.59
C GLY A 52 6.11 -4.88 -15.74
N LEU A 53 7.34 -5.07 -16.25
CA LEU A 53 8.55 -4.69 -15.53
C LEU A 53 8.64 -3.17 -15.32
N PHE A 54 8.15 -2.38 -16.29
CA PHE A 54 8.02 -0.93 -16.14
C PHE A 54 6.96 -0.56 -15.09
N ARG A 55 5.80 -1.25 -15.06
CA ARG A 55 4.80 -1.05 -14.00
C ARG A 55 5.36 -1.38 -12.61
N ASP A 56 6.14 -2.45 -12.50
CA ASP A 56 6.84 -2.82 -11.26
C ASP A 56 7.87 -1.76 -10.85
N LEU A 57 8.58 -1.15 -11.80
CA LEU A 57 9.48 -0.01 -11.54
C LEU A 57 8.70 1.21 -11.02
N VAL A 58 7.58 1.57 -11.66
CA VAL A 58 6.73 2.69 -11.23
C VAL A 58 6.20 2.45 -9.81
N PHE A 59 5.75 1.24 -9.52
CA PHE A 59 5.33 0.84 -8.18
C PHE A 59 6.49 0.95 -7.18
N HIS A 60 7.66 0.37 -7.49
CA HIS A 60 8.87 0.40 -6.66
C HIS A 60 9.29 1.82 -6.29
N LEU A 61 9.33 2.73 -7.28
CA LEU A 61 9.65 4.14 -7.05
C LEU A 61 8.65 4.80 -6.09
N GLY A 62 7.35 4.53 -6.28
CA GLY A 62 6.28 5.03 -5.42
C GLY A 62 6.43 4.57 -3.97
N VAL A 63 6.58 3.26 -3.76
CA VAL A 63 6.69 2.66 -2.42
C VAL A 63 8.05 2.94 -1.74
N SER A 64 9.05 3.38 -2.51
CA SER A 64 10.34 3.90 -2.03
C SER A 64 10.25 5.35 -1.51
N GLY A 65 9.06 5.94 -1.48
CA GLY A 65 8.85 7.29 -0.96
C GLY A 65 8.94 8.40 -2.00
N LEU A 66 9.02 8.06 -3.30
CA LEU A 66 9.10 9.05 -4.38
C LEU A 66 7.72 9.31 -4.99
N LEU A 67 7.41 10.57 -5.27
CA LEU A 67 6.17 10.93 -5.96
C LEU A 67 6.35 10.74 -7.47
N VAL A 68 5.71 9.70 -8.03
CA VAL A 68 5.72 9.39 -9.46
C VAL A 68 4.50 9.99 -10.15
N LYS A 69 4.68 10.54 -11.36
CA LYS A 69 3.62 11.10 -12.21
C LYS A 69 3.84 10.72 -13.68
N GLN A 70 2.74 10.70 -14.43
CA GLN A 70 2.73 10.49 -15.89
C GLN A 70 3.52 9.26 -16.34
N PRO A 71 3.30 8.07 -15.75
CA PRO A 71 3.89 6.85 -16.30
C PRO A 71 3.27 6.57 -17.67
N GLU A 72 4.13 6.44 -18.68
CA GLU A 72 3.77 6.13 -20.05
C GLU A 72 4.65 4.99 -20.55
N PHE A 73 4.03 4.01 -21.20
CA PHE A 73 4.72 2.90 -21.85
C PHE A 73 4.37 2.90 -23.34
N SER A 74 5.35 2.61 -24.18
CA SER A 74 5.16 2.50 -25.63
C SER A 74 6.16 1.53 -26.25
N VAL A 75 5.82 1.00 -27.42
CA VAL A 75 6.73 0.17 -28.22
C VAL A 75 7.11 0.95 -29.46
N SER A 76 8.40 1.28 -29.59
CA SER A 76 8.96 1.99 -30.74
C SER A 76 9.73 1.05 -31.65
N ALA A 77 10.31 1.58 -32.73
CA ALA A 77 11.18 0.78 -33.60
C ALA A 77 12.46 0.28 -32.91
N ASP A 78 12.88 0.88 -31.78
CA ASP A 78 14.02 0.41 -30.95
C ASP A 78 13.59 -0.57 -29.83
N GLY A 79 12.30 -0.91 -29.77
CA GLY A 79 11.70 -1.83 -28.79
C GLY A 79 10.84 -1.13 -27.73
N PRO A 80 10.47 -1.86 -26.66
CA PRO A 80 9.67 -1.32 -25.56
C PRO A 80 10.43 -0.26 -24.76
N GLU A 81 9.73 0.82 -24.41
CA GLU A 81 10.25 1.92 -23.63
C GLU A 81 9.19 2.50 -22.67
N GLY A 82 9.64 2.90 -21.49
CA GLY A 82 8.82 3.55 -20.47
C GLY A 82 9.39 4.91 -20.07
N LEU A 83 8.51 5.85 -19.73
CA LEU A 83 8.86 7.17 -19.22
C LEU A 83 7.95 7.53 -18.05
N CYS A 84 8.51 8.10 -16.99
CA CYS A 84 7.73 8.75 -15.95
C CYS A 84 8.50 9.95 -15.36
N THR A 85 7.78 10.81 -14.65
CA THR A 85 8.36 11.94 -13.92
C THR A 85 8.31 11.67 -12.42
N VAL A 86 9.36 12.04 -11.71
CA VAL A 86 9.53 11.74 -10.29
C VAL A 86 9.97 12.98 -9.54
N LYS A 87 9.31 13.28 -8.42
CA LYS A 87 9.77 14.34 -7.50
C LYS A 87 10.98 13.82 -6.73
N GLY A 88 12.13 14.43 -6.97
CA GLY A 88 13.42 14.08 -6.40
C GLY A 88 14.57 14.43 -7.35
N GLY A 89 15.73 14.76 -6.78
CA GLY A 89 16.97 14.96 -7.54
C GLY A 89 17.63 13.64 -7.93
N GLY A 90 18.70 13.73 -8.74
CA GLY A 90 19.44 12.55 -9.20
C GLY A 90 19.97 11.67 -8.07
N ALA A 91 20.42 12.30 -6.97
CA ALA A 91 20.91 11.61 -5.78
C ALA A 91 19.84 10.86 -4.98
N GLU A 92 18.55 11.16 -5.18
CA GLU A 92 17.42 10.47 -4.54
C GLU A 92 16.83 9.41 -5.47
N VAL A 93 16.63 9.77 -6.74
CA VAL A 93 15.93 8.92 -7.72
C VAL A 93 16.83 7.83 -8.29
N LYS A 94 18.11 8.11 -8.56
CA LYS A 94 19.02 7.12 -9.18
C LYS A 94 19.32 5.94 -8.25
N PRO A 95 19.56 6.11 -6.94
CA PRO A 95 19.70 4.96 -6.04
C PRO A 95 18.47 4.06 -6.04
N ALA A 96 17.25 4.63 -5.97
CA ALA A 96 16.02 3.84 -6.01
C ALA A 96 15.88 3.02 -7.32
N ALA A 97 16.23 3.61 -8.45
CA ALA A 97 16.29 2.92 -9.74
C ALA A 97 17.34 1.79 -9.76
N VAL A 98 18.51 2.02 -9.17
CA VAL A 98 19.56 0.98 -9.07
C VAL A 98 19.13 -0.16 -8.15
N THR A 99 18.49 0.13 -7.02
CA THR A 99 17.89 -0.88 -6.14
C THR A 99 16.90 -1.75 -6.92
N PHE A 100 16.04 -1.17 -7.76
CA PHE A 100 15.14 -1.95 -8.61
C PHE A 100 15.88 -2.88 -9.57
N GLU A 101 16.92 -2.38 -10.25
CA GLU A 101 17.73 -3.16 -11.19
C GLU A 101 18.43 -4.35 -10.51
N GLU A 102 18.73 -4.27 -9.22
CA GLU A 102 19.51 -5.26 -8.47
C GLU A 102 18.62 -6.22 -7.65
N GLU A 103 17.53 -5.74 -7.04
CA GLU A 103 16.67 -6.54 -6.16
C GLU A 103 15.51 -7.22 -6.88
N HIS A 104 14.99 -6.63 -7.97
CA HIS A 104 13.93 -7.27 -8.73
C HIS A 104 14.48 -8.55 -9.40
N PRO A 105 13.81 -9.72 -9.33
CA PRO A 105 14.34 -10.97 -9.90
C PRO A 105 14.64 -10.88 -11.41
N ARG A 106 13.96 -9.96 -12.11
CA ARG A 106 14.18 -9.62 -13.53
C ARG A 106 14.76 -8.22 -13.76
N GLY A 107 15.14 -7.50 -12.69
CA GLY A 107 15.68 -6.14 -12.74
C GLY A 107 16.97 -6.03 -13.57
N ASP A 108 17.73 -7.12 -13.67
CA ASP A 108 18.88 -7.25 -14.57
C ASP A 108 18.52 -6.91 -16.04
N MET A 109 17.28 -7.16 -16.47
CA MET A 109 16.83 -6.84 -17.83
C MET A 109 16.46 -5.36 -18.01
N ALA A 110 16.25 -4.63 -16.93
CA ALA A 110 15.93 -3.21 -16.96
C ALA A 110 17.19 -2.38 -17.21
N ASP A 111 17.01 -1.32 -17.99
CA ASP A 111 17.97 -0.23 -18.14
C ASP A 111 17.25 1.06 -17.74
N VAL A 112 17.54 1.54 -16.53
CA VAL A 112 16.84 2.68 -15.94
C VAL A 112 17.75 3.92 -15.88
N ASP A 113 17.46 4.88 -16.74
CA ASP A 113 18.14 6.17 -16.80
C ASP A 113 17.37 7.24 -16.03
N VAL A 114 18.11 8.17 -15.42
CA VAL A 114 17.54 9.28 -14.66
C VAL A 114 18.15 10.58 -15.18
N MET A 115 17.31 11.53 -15.56
CA MET A 115 17.70 12.85 -16.04
C MET A 115 17.05 13.90 -15.15
N VAL A 116 17.85 14.72 -14.47
CA VAL A 116 17.33 15.75 -13.55
C VAL A 116 16.75 16.93 -14.33
N SER A 117 15.91 17.72 -13.66
CA SER A 117 15.46 19.03 -14.16
C SER A 117 16.66 19.86 -14.60
N GLY A 118 16.70 20.27 -15.88
CA GLY A 118 17.86 20.94 -16.48
C GLY A 118 18.63 20.07 -17.49
N GLY A 119 18.34 18.78 -17.59
CA GLY A 119 18.82 17.90 -18.68
C GLY A 119 20.11 17.14 -18.40
N GLU A 120 20.68 17.27 -17.20
CA GLU A 120 21.85 16.48 -16.78
C GLU A 120 21.43 15.05 -16.42
N GLU A 121 22.23 14.05 -16.83
CA GLU A 121 22.00 12.66 -16.46
C GLU A 121 22.63 12.35 -15.10
N ALA A 122 21.87 11.67 -14.24
CA ALA A 122 22.40 11.10 -13.01
C ALA A 122 23.03 9.74 -13.30
N ASP A 123 24.36 9.72 -13.41
CA ASP A 123 25.11 8.49 -13.64
C ASP A 123 25.48 7.77 -12.33
N ARG A 124 25.83 6.47 -12.45
CA ARG A 124 26.23 5.65 -11.30
C ARG A 124 27.57 6.10 -10.71
N ALA A 125 28.52 6.55 -11.54
CA ALA A 125 29.90 6.82 -11.12
C ALA A 125 30.01 8.10 -10.27
N GLY A 126 29.35 9.18 -10.70
CA GLY A 126 29.26 10.45 -9.97
C GLY A 126 28.54 10.34 -8.64
N LEU A 127 27.68 9.32 -8.48
CA LEU A 127 27.00 9.01 -7.22
C LEU A 127 27.71 7.93 -6.38
N GLY A 128 28.86 7.40 -6.83
CA GLY A 128 29.58 6.35 -6.13
C GLY A 128 28.86 4.99 -6.07
N LEU A 129 27.89 4.76 -6.97
CA LEU A 129 27.13 3.53 -7.07
C LEU A 129 27.92 2.45 -7.85
N PRO A 130 27.71 1.16 -7.55
CA PRO A 130 28.43 0.08 -8.21
C PRO A 130 28.19 0.08 -9.73
N PRO A 131 29.20 -0.25 -10.54
CA PRO A 131 29.03 -0.37 -11.98
C PRO A 131 28.12 -1.57 -12.29
N ARG A 132 27.34 -1.45 -13.36
CA ARG A 132 26.43 -2.50 -13.81
C ARG A 132 27.17 -3.78 -14.20
N GLU A 133 26.64 -4.92 -13.81
CA GLU A 133 27.13 -6.24 -14.17
C GLU A 133 26.63 -6.70 -15.56
N CYS A 134 27.48 -7.44 -16.28
CA CYS A 134 27.16 -8.08 -17.54
C CYS A 134 26.20 -9.26 -17.31
N LEU A 135 25.16 -9.35 -18.13
CA LEU A 135 24.15 -10.42 -18.06
C LEU A 135 24.74 -11.83 -18.22
N VAL A 136 25.87 -11.96 -18.94
CA VAL A 136 26.47 -13.25 -19.25
C VAL A 136 27.55 -13.63 -18.24
N CYS A 137 28.54 -12.77 -18.01
CA CYS A 137 29.72 -13.11 -17.21
C CYS A 137 29.86 -12.35 -15.88
N ARG A 138 28.88 -11.51 -15.51
CA ARG A 138 28.86 -10.68 -14.27
C ARG A 138 30.01 -9.68 -14.10
N ARG A 139 30.98 -9.61 -15.02
CA ARG A 139 31.99 -8.53 -15.08
C ARG A 139 31.34 -7.19 -15.46
N ARG A 140 32.09 -6.09 -15.43
CA ARG A 140 31.57 -4.76 -15.78
C ARG A 140 30.95 -4.75 -17.18
N ALA A 141 29.68 -4.38 -17.25
CA ALA A 141 28.89 -4.43 -18.49
C ALA A 141 29.46 -3.53 -19.59
N ALA A 142 29.94 -2.34 -19.22
CA ALA A 142 30.53 -1.38 -20.17
C ALA A 142 31.76 -1.95 -20.90
N GLU A 143 32.62 -2.68 -20.19
CA GLU A 143 33.81 -3.33 -20.76
C GLU A 143 33.40 -4.45 -21.72
N CYS A 144 32.40 -5.25 -21.35
CA CYS A 144 31.90 -6.34 -22.19
C CYS A 144 31.23 -5.82 -23.47
N ALA A 145 30.47 -4.72 -23.38
CA ALA A 145 29.81 -4.10 -24.53
C ALA A 145 30.83 -3.46 -25.49
N ALA A 146 31.83 -2.75 -24.97
CA ALA A 146 32.88 -2.13 -25.77
C ALA A 146 33.75 -3.17 -26.48
N ALA A 147 34.14 -4.23 -25.78
CA ALA A 147 34.97 -5.31 -26.33
C ALA A 147 34.18 -6.34 -27.16
N ARG A 148 32.84 -6.30 -27.13
CA ARG A 148 31.95 -7.31 -27.74
C ARG A 148 32.32 -8.74 -27.34
N TYR A 149 32.56 -8.97 -26.04
CA TYR A 149 32.96 -10.28 -25.52
C TYR A 149 31.90 -11.37 -25.67
N HIS A 150 30.63 -11.00 -25.87
CA HIS A 150 29.53 -11.93 -25.99
C HIS A 150 28.74 -11.72 -27.27
N ASP A 151 28.35 -12.82 -27.92
CA ASP A 151 27.48 -12.77 -29.08
C ASP A 151 26.00 -12.64 -28.70
N ILE A 152 25.14 -12.47 -29.71
CA ILE A 152 23.69 -12.29 -29.52
C ILE A 152 23.05 -13.55 -28.91
N GLY A 153 23.56 -14.74 -29.25
CA GLY A 153 23.05 -16.02 -28.72
C GLY A 153 23.33 -16.16 -27.24
N GLU A 154 24.56 -15.87 -26.80
CA GLU A 154 24.94 -15.89 -25.39
C GLU A 154 24.11 -14.91 -24.54
N ILE A 155 23.86 -13.70 -25.07
CA ILE A 155 22.99 -12.71 -24.41
C ILE A 155 21.54 -13.20 -24.36
N GLY A 156 21.04 -13.80 -25.45
CA GLY A 156 19.70 -14.38 -25.51
C GLY A 156 19.49 -15.51 -24.49
N ASP A 157 20.48 -16.38 -24.32
CA ASP A 157 20.42 -17.45 -23.32
C ASP A 157 20.52 -16.92 -21.89
N ALA A 158 21.27 -15.85 -21.65
CA ALA A 158 21.26 -15.15 -20.37
C ALA A 158 19.87 -14.55 -20.06
N ILE A 159 19.21 -13.92 -21.04
CA ILE A 159 17.84 -13.39 -20.89
C ILE A 159 16.84 -14.50 -20.58
N LYS A 160 16.88 -15.63 -21.31
CA LYS A 160 16.02 -16.79 -21.02
C LYS A 160 16.22 -17.31 -19.59
N LYS A 161 17.47 -17.38 -19.12
CA LYS A 161 17.76 -17.75 -17.72
C LYS A 161 17.13 -16.78 -16.74
N ILE A 162 17.19 -15.47 -16.99
CA ILE A 162 16.53 -14.46 -16.15
C ILE A 162 15.02 -14.66 -16.13
N LEU A 163 14.39 -14.84 -17.30
CA LEU A 163 12.94 -15.08 -17.42
C LEU A 163 12.50 -16.38 -16.71
N SER A 164 13.38 -17.38 -16.61
CA SER A 164 13.12 -18.64 -15.91
C SER A 164 13.30 -18.60 -14.38
N ARG A 165 13.79 -17.48 -13.82
CA ARG A 165 13.97 -17.36 -12.36
C ARG A 165 12.61 -17.46 -11.65
N PRO A 166 12.54 -18.12 -10.48
CA PRO A 166 11.34 -18.12 -9.67
C PRO A 166 11.04 -16.70 -9.16
N GLY A 167 9.77 -16.30 -9.20
CA GLY A 167 9.37 -14.94 -8.82
C GLY A 167 9.70 -13.87 -9.86
N GLY A 168 9.29 -12.63 -9.57
CA GLY A 168 9.48 -11.49 -10.47
C GLY A 168 8.74 -11.60 -11.79
N LEU A 169 7.67 -12.40 -11.84
CA LEU A 169 6.67 -12.28 -12.89
C LEU A 169 6.12 -10.86 -12.83
N PRO A 170 6.13 -10.12 -13.95
CA PRO A 170 5.67 -8.74 -13.97
C PRO A 170 4.27 -8.60 -13.37
N GLY A 171 4.12 -7.70 -12.41
CA GLY A 171 2.88 -7.47 -11.66
C GLY A 171 2.67 -8.36 -10.42
N GLU A 172 3.45 -9.43 -10.21
CA GLU A 172 3.37 -10.21 -8.96
C GLU A 172 4.12 -9.51 -7.82
N ARG A 173 5.19 -8.75 -8.10
CA ARG A 173 5.95 -8.06 -7.06
C ARG A 173 5.12 -7.01 -6.30
N PRO A 174 4.33 -6.14 -6.97
CA PRO A 174 3.41 -5.25 -6.27
C PRO A 174 2.42 -5.97 -5.35
N ILE A 175 1.89 -7.13 -5.78
CA ILE A 175 0.96 -7.94 -4.98
C ILE A 175 1.62 -8.41 -3.67
N GLU A 176 2.85 -8.91 -3.75
CA GLU A 176 3.63 -9.36 -2.59
C GLU A 176 3.87 -8.21 -1.61
N GLU A 177 4.27 -7.04 -2.11
CA GLU A 177 4.58 -5.89 -1.26
C GLU A 177 3.34 -5.27 -0.60
N ILE A 178 2.21 -5.21 -1.32
CA ILE A 178 0.92 -4.81 -0.74
C ILE A 178 0.57 -5.76 0.41
N ALA A 179 0.70 -7.08 0.19
CA ALA A 179 0.41 -8.07 1.21
C ALA A 179 1.34 -7.95 2.42
N GLU A 180 2.64 -7.75 2.20
CA GLU A 180 3.62 -7.56 3.27
C GLU A 180 3.29 -6.32 4.12
N ARG A 181 2.93 -5.20 3.49
CA ARG A 181 2.58 -3.96 4.18
C ARG A 181 1.27 -4.09 4.96
N ALA A 182 0.30 -4.84 4.44
CA ALA A 182 -0.92 -5.17 5.17
C ALA A 182 -0.64 -6.04 6.41
N ARG A 183 0.23 -7.05 6.29
CA ARG A 183 0.69 -7.88 7.41
C ARG A 183 1.39 -7.04 8.47
N LYS A 184 2.31 -6.15 8.06
CA LYS A 184 3.00 -5.23 8.97
C LYS A 184 2.01 -4.31 9.68
N ALA A 185 1.05 -3.73 8.95
CA ALA A 185 0.05 -2.84 9.54
C ALA A 185 -0.80 -3.54 10.62
N LEU A 186 -1.20 -4.79 10.36
CA LEU A 186 -1.93 -5.62 11.32
C LEU A 186 -1.11 -5.87 12.60
N LEU A 187 0.15 -6.27 12.44
CA LEU A 187 1.04 -6.54 13.57
C LEU A 187 1.41 -5.26 14.34
N TYR A 188 1.58 -4.14 13.64
CA TYR A 188 1.91 -2.85 14.24
C TYR A 188 0.74 -2.28 15.02
N GLU A 189 -0.49 -2.41 14.51
CA GLU A 189 -1.70 -2.08 15.27
C GLU A 189 -1.75 -2.89 16.56
N ALA A 190 -1.60 -4.22 16.49
CA ALA A 190 -1.63 -5.07 17.67
C ALA A 190 -0.53 -4.71 18.70
N ALA A 191 0.65 -4.29 18.22
CA ALA A 191 1.81 -3.95 19.06
C ALA A 191 1.81 -2.51 19.61
N ALA A 192 1.03 -1.60 19.02
CA ALA A 192 0.97 -0.20 19.46
C ALA A 192 0.50 -0.12 20.91
N ARG A 193 1.11 0.78 21.71
CA ARG A 193 0.77 0.96 23.12
C ARG A 193 1.09 2.35 23.64
N PRO A 194 0.39 2.85 24.68
CA PRO A 194 -0.85 2.28 25.22
C PRO A 194 -2.01 2.43 24.21
N LYS A 195 -2.91 1.45 24.14
CA LYS A 195 -4.17 1.55 23.38
C LYS A 195 -5.36 1.49 24.34
N PRO A 196 -5.86 2.65 24.80
CA PRO A 196 -6.91 2.72 25.81
C PRO A 196 -8.13 1.84 25.51
N GLY A 197 -8.44 0.92 26.44
CA GLY A 197 -9.57 0.00 26.35
C GLY A 197 -9.45 -1.12 25.31
N LEU A 198 -8.34 -1.19 24.56
CA LEU A 198 -8.06 -2.19 23.53
C LEU A 198 -6.98 -3.18 23.99
N VAL A 199 -6.86 -4.30 23.28
CA VAL A 199 -5.76 -5.25 23.48
C VAL A 199 -4.46 -4.64 22.98
N ASP A 200 -3.42 -4.66 23.81
CA ASP A 200 -2.04 -4.32 23.46
C ASP A 200 -1.06 -5.28 24.16
N PRO A 201 0.27 -5.17 23.96
CA PRO A 201 1.23 -6.11 24.57
C PRO A 201 1.24 -6.14 26.11
N LEU A 202 0.61 -5.16 26.78
CA LEU A 202 0.60 -5.02 28.24
C LEU A 202 -0.79 -5.25 28.85
N SER A 203 -1.86 -5.24 28.04
CA SER A 203 -3.25 -5.29 28.51
C SER A 203 -4.16 -6.03 27.54
N ALA A 204 -5.12 -6.78 28.08
CA ALA A 204 -6.25 -7.31 27.29
C ALA A 204 -7.32 -6.23 27.00
N GLY A 205 -7.10 -4.99 27.46
CA GLY A 205 -8.10 -3.93 27.37
C GLY A 205 -9.39 -4.32 28.06
N SER A 206 -10.51 -3.89 27.50
CA SER A 206 -11.85 -4.21 28.00
C SER A 206 -12.34 -5.61 27.60
N HIS A 207 -11.45 -6.52 27.21
CA HIS A 207 -11.80 -7.87 26.76
C HIS A 207 -11.46 -8.93 27.81
N GLY A 208 -12.31 -9.96 27.89
CA GLY A 208 -12.08 -11.16 28.72
C GLY A 208 -11.88 -12.44 27.91
N ASP A 209 -12.06 -12.35 26.59
CA ASP A 209 -12.05 -13.46 25.64
C ASP A 209 -10.80 -13.49 24.75
N MET A 210 -9.98 -12.44 24.76
CA MET A 210 -8.79 -12.29 23.93
C MET A 210 -7.67 -11.55 24.67
N ASP A 211 -6.44 -11.81 24.25
CA ASP A 211 -5.22 -11.12 24.68
C ASP A 211 -4.29 -10.85 23.48
N TYR A 212 -3.11 -10.30 23.75
CA TYR A 212 -2.14 -9.99 22.70
C TYR A 212 -1.74 -11.20 21.86
N PHE A 213 -1.56 -12.38 22.47
CA PHE A 213 -1.19 -13.60 21.75
C PHE A 213 -2.33 -14.11 20.87
N THR A 214 -3.58 -13.99 21.33
CA THR A 214 -4.77 -14.27 20.52
C THR A 214 -4.82 -13.38 19.27
N PHE A 215 -4.44 -12.10 19.40
CA PHE A 215 -4.30 -11.20 18.25
C PHE A 215 -3.18 -11.66 17.29
N LEU A 216 -2.02 -12.06 17.82
CA LEU A 216 -0.92 -12.57 16.99
C LEU A 216 -1.31 -13.85 16.23
N ASP A 217 -2.04 -14.77 16.87
CA ASP A 217 -2.56 -15.99 16.23
C ASP A 217 -3.54 -15.65 15.10
N GLY A 218 -4.45 -14.69 15.35
CA GLY A 218 -5.35 -14.17 14.31
C GLY A 218 -4.59 -13.54 13.15
N ALA A 219 -3.56 -12.74 13.43
CA ALA A 219 -2.72 -12.10 12.43
C ALA A 219 -1.93 -13.13 11.60
N ALA A 220 -1.40 -14.18 12.24
CA ALA A 220 -0.73 -15.29 11.57
C ALA A 220 -1.67 -16.09 10.67
N GLY A 221 -2.91 -16.35 11.13
CA GLY A 221 -3.94 -17.03 10.33
C GLY A 221 -4.40 -16.22 9.12
N LEU A 222 -4.46 -14.89 9.24
CA LEU A 222 -4.83 -13.98 8.16
C LEU A 222 -3.68 -13.66 7.20
N ALA A 223 -2.45 -13.98 7.57
CA ALA A 223 -1.24 -13.62 6.83
C ALA A 223 -1.30 -13.90 5.30
N PRO A 224 -1.77 -15.07 4.80
CA PRO A 224 -1.87 -15.32 3.36
C PRO A 224 -3.08 -14.67 2.67
N VAL A 225 -4.03 -14.12 3.42
CA VAL A 225 -5.27 -13.53 2.87
C VAL A 225 -4.97 -12.24 2.12
N TRP A 226 -4.07 -11.41 2.63
CA TRP A 226 -3.81 -10.07 2.08
C TRP A 226 -3.31 -10.11 0.64
N GLU A 227 -2.48 -11.11 0.32
CA GLU A 227 -2.02 -11.38 -1.04
C GLU A 227 -3.18 -11.78 -1.97
N ARG A 228 -4.13 -12.58 -1.46
CA ARG A 228 -5.31 -12.97 -2.25
C ARG A 228 -6.21 -11.77 -2.55
N PHE A 229 -6.38 -10.84 -1.61
CA PHE A 229 -7.09 -9.59 -1.88
C PHE A 229 -6.38 -8.72 -2.91
N ALA A 230 -5.07 -8.49 -2.76
CA ALA A 230 -4.28 -7.72 -3.72
C ALA A 230 -4.32 -8.35 -5.12
N ARG A 231 -4.19 -9.68 -5.20
CA ARG A 231 -4.26 -10.45 -6.46
C ARG A 231 -5.64 -10.38 -7.12
N LEU A 232 -6.72 -10.44 -6.33
CA LEU A 232 -8.07 -10.25 -6.86
C LEU A 232 -8.24 -8.88 -7.51
N GLY A 233 -7.70 -7.83 -6.90
CA GLY A 233 -7.69 -6.49 -7.50
C GLY A 233 -6.82 -6.40 -8.74
N ALA A 234 -5.58 -6.90 -8.67
CA ALA A 234 -4.62 -6.80 -9.77
C ALA A 234 -5.06 -7.53 -11.05
N ARG A 235 -5.78 -8.64 -10.90
CA ARG A 235 -6.26 -9.47 -12.02
C ARG A 235 -7.69 -9.16 -12.46
N PHE A 236 -8.30 -8.12 -11.89
CA PHE A 236 -9.67 -7.76 -12.23
C PHE A 236 -9.73 -7.08 -13.59
N ASP A 237 -10.57 -7.61 -14.48
CA ASP A 237 -10.78 -7.16 -15.86
C ASP A 237 -12.25 -6.79 -16.15
N GLY A 238 -13.06 -6.61 -15.10
CA GLY A 238 -14.49 -6.28 -15.22
C GLY A 238 -14.75 -4.83 -15.63
N GLY A 239 -15.98 -4.56 -16.08
CA GLY A 239 -16.38 -3.26 -16.63
C GLY A 239 -16.52 -2.14 -15.61
N SER A 240 -16.75 -2.46 -14.33
CA SER A 240 -16.83 -1.49 -13.22
C SER A 240 -16.10 -2.03 -11.99
N PRO A 241 -15.37 -1.20 -11.22
CA PRO A 241 -14.75 -1.63 -9.96
C PRO A 241 -15.73 -2.31 -8.99
N ALA A 242 -17.01 -1.94 -9.02
CA ALA A 242 -18.04 -2.53 -8.18
C ALA A 242 -18.29 -4.02 -8.44
N ASP A 243 -17.96 -4.52 -9.63
CA ASP A 243 -18.16 -5.93 -10.01
C ASP A 243 -17.11 -6.85 -9.33
N LEU A 244 -16.03 -6.29 -8.79
CA LEU A 244 -15.02 -7.02 -8.02
C LEU A 244 -15.54 -7.43 -6.63
N PHE A 245 -16.45 -6.63 -6.04
CA PHE A 245 -16.84 -6.78 -4.66
C PHE A 245 -17.44 -8.15 -4.26
N PRO A 246 -18.27 -8.83 -5.08
CA PRO A 246 -18.72 -10.18 -4.79
C PRO A 246 -17.56 -11.17 -4.55
N ALA A 247 -16.47 -11.08 -5.32
CA ALA A 247 -15.31 -11.93 -5.14
C ALA A 247 -14.57 -11.60 -3.83
N LEU A 248 -14.39 -10.31 -3.52
CA LEU A 248 -13.80 -9.87 -2.25
C LEU A 248 -14.62 -10.34 -1.05
N ARG A 249 -15.95 -10.35 -1.16
CA ARG A 249 -16.84 -10.83 -0.10
C ARG A 249 -16.67 -12.32 0.17
N GLU A 250 -16.56 -13.15 -0.87
CA GLU A 250 -16.30 -14.58 -0.69
C GLU A 250 -14.91 -14.84 -0.09
N GLU A 251 -13.91 -14.06 -0.47
CA GLU A 251 -12.58 -14.15 0.14
C GLU A 251 -12.60 -13.67 1.60
N GLY A 252 -13.34 -12.60 1.92
CA GLY A 252 -13.54 -12.13 3.29
C GLY A 252 -14.18 -13.19 4.19
N LYS A 253 -15.18 -13.93 3.70
CA LYS A 253 -15.76 -15.06 4.45
C LYS A 253 -14.75 -16.17 4.73
N ARG A 254 -13.82 -16.43 3.80
CA ARG A 254 -12.74 -17.41 4.00
C ARG A 254 -11.72 -16.89 5.02
N ALA A 255 -11.38 -15.62 4.93
CA ALA A 255 -10.50 -14.95 5.87
C ALA A 255 -11.04 -15.00 7.30
N GLU A 256 -12.34 -14.71 7.49
CA GLU A 256 -13.00 -14.86 8.80
C GLU A 256 -12.88 -16.28 9.34
N LYS A 257 -13.11 -17.31 8.50
CA LYS A 257 -12.96 -18.72 8.93
C LYS A 257 -11.53 -19.05 9.35
N LEU A 258 -10.53 -18.56 8.62
CA LEU A 258 -9.11 -18.75 8.96
C LEU A 258 -8.77 -18.08 10.28
N MET A 259 -9.22 -16.84 10.48
CA MET A 259 -9.05 -16.09 11.73
C MET A 259 -9.68 -16.86 12.89
N PHE A 260 -10.97 -17.23 12.81
CA PHE A 260 -11.65 -17.97 13.86
C PHE A 260 -11.00 -19.33 14.16
N SER A 261 -10.49 -20.02 13.14
CA SER A 261 -9.78 -21.28 13.34
C SER A 261 -8.46 -21.07 14.09
N ALA A 262 -7.75 -19.97 13.84
CA ALA A 262 -6.49 -19.65 14.50
C ALA A 262 -6.68 -19.18 15.94
N THR A 263 -7.81 -18.54 16.25
CA THR A 263 -8.08 -17.93 17.56
C THR A 263 -9.04 -18.73 18.45
N GLY A 264 -9.33 -19.99 18.10
CA GLY A 264 -10.26 -20.82 18.87
C GLY A 264 -11.70 -20.29 18.90
N GLY A 265 -12.13 -19.57 17.87
CA GLY A 265 -13.48 -19.00 17.75
C GLY A 265 -13.61 -17.55 18.20
N VAL A 266 -12.51 -16.90 18.61
CA VAL A 266 -12.52 -15.51 19.08
C VAL A 266 -12.38 -14.52 17.92
N ASN A 267 -13.17 -13.45 17.94
CA ASN A 267 -13.13 -12.42 16.89
C ASN A 267 -12.04 -11.37 17.19
N THR A 268 -10.94 -11.39 16.44
CA THR A 268 -9.83 -10.42 16.62
C THR A 268 -9.80 -9.32 15.55
N HIS A 269 -10.22 -9.59 14.31
CA HIS A 269 -9.99 -8.68 13.18
C HIS A 269 -11.12 -8.66 12.13
N LYS A 270 -12.34 -9.08 12.46
CA LYS A 270 -13.41 -9.22 11.46
C LYS A 270 -13.72 -7.91 10.70
N GLY A 271 -13.77 -6.78 11.40
CA GLY A 271 -13.99 -5.47 10.76
C GLY A 271 -12.80 -5.06 9.88
N LEU A 272 -11.58 -5.32 10.36
CA LEU A 272 -10.35 -5.03 9.62
C LEU A 272 -10.20 -5.86 8.34
N VAL A 273 -10.60 -7.14 8.33
CA VAL A 273 -10.59 -7.98 7.12
C VAL A 273 -11.33 -7.31 5.97
N PHE A 274 -12.49 -6.69 6.25
CA PHE A 274 -13.25 -5.96 5.23
C PHE A 274 -12.47 -4.73 4.75
N SER A 275 -12.08 -3.85 5.68
CA SER A 275 -11.46 -2.56 5.35
C SER A 275 -10.11 -2.71 4.66
N LEU A 276 -9.22 -3.50 5.25
CA LEU A 276 -7.87 -3.72 4.72
C LEU A 276 -7.92 -4.62 3.48
N GLY A 277 -8.87 -5.54 3.38
CA GLY A 277 -9.10 -6.33 2.16
C GLY A 277 -9.50 -5.48 0.96
N VAL A 278 -10.41 -4.51 1.15
CA VAL A 278 -10.79 -3.54 0.12
C VAL A 278 -9.59 -2.68 -0.29
N MET A 279 -8.79 -2.22 0.69
CA MET A 279 -7.58 -1.43 0.40
C MET A 279 -6.48 -2.22 -0.31
N CYS A 280 -6.30 -3.50 0.03
CA CYS A 280 -5.37 -4.37 -0.71
C CYS A 280 -5.83 -4.55 -2.15
N ALA A 281 -7.12 -4.79 -2.37
CA ALA A 281 -7.68 -4.95 -3.70
C ALA A 281 -7.58 -3.66 -4.54
N SER A 282 -7.88 -2.50 -3.94
CA SER A 282 -7.74 -1.22 -4.64
C SER A 282 -6.28 -0.93 -4.99
N ALA A 283 -5.34 -1.14 -4.07
CA ALA A 283 -3.91 -1.00 -4.33
C ALA A 283 -3.43 -1.96 -5.44
N GLY A 284 -3.91 -3.21 -5.44
CA GLY A 284 -3.56 -4.20 -6.47
C GLY A 284 -4.03 -3.78 -7.86
N MET A 285 -5.27 -3.29 -7.98
CA MET A 285 -5.83 -2.81 -9.24
C MET A 285 -5.11 -1.56 -9.77
N LEU A 286 -4.73 -0.64 -8.88
CA LEU A 286 -3.95 0.55 -9.25
C LEU A 286 -2.55 0.16 -9.74
N ALA A 287 -1.88 -0.73 -9.00
CA ALA A 287 -0.55 -1.20 -9.37
C ALA A 287 -0.54 -1.93 -10.72
N SER A 288 -1.52 -2.81 -10.96
CA SER A 288 -1.63 -3.51 -12.25
C SER A 288 -1.95 -2.56 -13.41
N SER A 289 -2.60 -1.45 -13.13
CA SER A 289 -2.88 -0.38 -14.11
C SER A 289 -1.74 0.62 -14.28
N GLY A 290 -0.61 0.44 -13.57
CA GLY A 290 0.52 1.38 -13.59
C GLY A 290 0.22 2.74 -12.96
N VAL A 291 -0.85 2.85 -12.17
CA VAL A 291 -1.24 4.09 -11.49
C VAL A 291 -0.45 4.23 -10.19
N PRO A 292 0.31 5.32 -10.00
CA PRO A 292 1.03 5.56 -8.76
C PRO A 292 0.11 5.58 -7.54
N LEU A 293 0.53 4.92 -6.47
CA LEU A 293 -0.28 4.81 -5.26
C LEU A 293 -0.23 6.10 -4.44
N SER A 294 -1.41 6.57 -4.03
CA SER A 294 -1.56 7.58 -2.98
C SER A 294 -2.72 7.21 -2.06
N PRO A 295 -2.75 7.70 -0.80
CA PRO A 295 -3.84 7.39 0.13
C PRO A 295 -5.22 7.68 -0.45
N LYS A 296 -5.38 8.85 -1.08
CA LYS A 296 -6.65 9.30 -1.67
C LYS A 296 -7.08 8.45 -2.85
N VAL A 297 -6.15 8.09 -3.73
CA VAL A 297 -6.48 7.27 -4.91
C VAL A 297 -6.84 5.84 -4.50
N CYS A 298 -6.11 5.25 -3.54
CA CYS A 298 -6.45 3.92 -3.00
C CYS A 298 -7.83 3.92 -2.33
N ALA A 299 -8.14 4.96 -1.55
CA ALA A 299 -9.42 5.07 -0.85
C ALA A 299 -10.59 5.37 -1.79
N SER A 300 -10.39 6.23 -2.79
CA SER A 300 -11.39 6.53 -3.82
C SER A 300 -11.76 5.27 -4.61
N LEU A 301 -10.77 4.51 -5.09
CA LEU A 301 -11.04 3.27 -5.79
C LEU A 301 -11.66 2.21 -4.86
N GLY A 302 -11.24 2.18 -3.59
CA GLY A 302 -11.88 1.35 -2.56
C GLY A 302 -13.37 1.64 -2.41
N ALA A 303 -13.75 2.93 -2.41
CA ALA A 303 -15.14 3.37 -2.38
C ALA A 303 -15.91 2.93 -3.63
N ASP A 304 -15.31 3.03 -4.81
CA ASP A 304 -15.93 2.57 -6.06
C ASP A 304 -16.16 1.06 -6.07
N ILE A 305 -15.21 0.27 -5.53
CA ILE A 305 -15.36 -1.17 -5.37
C ILE A 305 -16.56 -1.51 -4.48
N VAL A 306 -16.71 -0.83 -3.34
CA VAL A 306 -17.79 -1.14 -2.39
C VAL A 306 -19.08 -0.35 -2.63
N LYS A 307 -19.16 0.43 -3.72
CA LYS A 307 -20.30 1.32 -4.01
C LYS A 307 -21.65 0.62 -3.85
N GLY A 308 -22.53 1.17 -3.01
CA GLY A 308 -23.85 0.60 -2.73
C GLY A 308 -23.85 -0.66 -1.86
N VAL A 309 -22.75 -1.00 -1.18
CA VAL A 309 -22.72 -2.04 -0.14
C VAL A 309 -23.65 -1.74 1.03
N VAL A 310 -23.77 -0.47 1.44
CA VAL A 310 -24.67 -0.03 2.52
C VAL A 310 -26.09 -0.40 2.13
N GLU A 311 -26.57 0.11 0.99
CA GLU A 311 -27.92 -0.20 0.51
C GLU A 311 -28.14 -1.72 0.33
N ARG A 312 -27.21 -2.43 -0.32
CA ARG A 312 -27.32 -3.86 -0.61
C ARG A 312 -27.36 -4.74 0.64
N ASP A 313 -26.48 -4.50 1.60
CA ASP A 313 -26.39 -5.32 2.82
C ASP A 313 -27.56 -5.03 3.74
N PHE A 314 -27.97 -3.77 3.82
CA PHE A 314 -29.04 -3.36 4.71
C PHE A 314 -30.45 -3.66 4.18
N ALA A 315 -30.65 -3.68 2.85
CA ALA A 315 -31.90 -4.18 2.26
C ALA A 315 -32.13 -5.67 2.56
N ARG A 316 -31.06 -6.47 2.60
CA ARG A 316 -31.11 -7.90 2.98
C ARG A 316 -31.44 -8.10 4.45
N LEU A 317 -30.96 -7.23 5.33
CA LEU A 317 -31.23 -7.29 6.76
C LEU A 317 -32.69 -6.96 7.12
N LYS A 318 -33.33 -6.06 6.37
CA LYS A 318 -34.77 -5.76 6.53
C LYS A 318 -35.68 -6.90 6.07
N SER A 319 -35.18 -7.81 5.24
CA SER A 319 -35.95 -8.95 4.70
C SER A 319 -35.74 -10.25 5.49
N SER A 320 -34.65 -10.38 6.26
CA SER A 320 -34.44 -11.47 7.20
C SER A 320 -35.15 -11.19 8.54
N TYR A 321 -36.39 -11.64 8.67
CA TYR A 321 -37.12 -11.64 9.94
C TYR A 321 -36.52 -12.70 10.89
N GLY A 322 -35.85 -12.24 11.95
CA GLY A 322 -35.33 -13.09 13.03
C GLY A 322 -33.94 -12.64 13.46
N GLY A 323 -33.86 -11.88 14.57
CA GLY A 323 -32.63 -11.24 15.06
C GLY A 323 -31.55 -12.16 15.63
N ASP A 324 -31.66 -13.49 15.43
CA ASP A 324 -30.66 -14.44 15.90
C ASP A 324 -29.47 -14.49 14.93
N GLY A 325 -28.30 -14.08 15.42
CA GLY A 325 -27.04 -14.10 14.68
C GLY A 325 -26.57 -12.75 14.10
N LEU A 326 -27.24 -11.63 14.38
CA LEU A 326 -26.84 -10.30 13.91
C LEU A 326 -25.60 -9.77 14.64
N THR A 327 -24.63 -9.28 13.87
CA THR A 327 -23.47 -8.56 14.43
C THR A 327 -23.91 -7.26 15.11
N SER A 328 -23.10 -6.75 16.04
CA SER A 328 -23.41 -5.47 16.72
C SER A 328 -23.65 -4.33 15.74
N GLY A 329 -22.86 -4.25 14.67
CA GLY A 329 -23.04 -3.22 13.62
C GLY A 329 -24.36 -3.34 12.85
N GLU A 330 -24.84 -4.55 12.59
CA GLU A 330 -26.12 -4.77 11.91
C GLU A 330 -27.31 -4.41 12.81
N ARG A 331 -27.19 -4.63 14.13
CA ARG A 331 -28.19 -4.20 15.12
C ARG A 331 -28.28 -2.68 15.21
N PHE A 332 -27.15 -1.99 15.33
CA PHE A 332 -27.14 -0.51 15.41
C PHE A 332 -27.61 0.16 14.12
N PHE A 333 -27.35 -0.45 12.96
CA PHE A 333 -27.92 0.04 11.72
C PHE A 333 -29.45 -0.01 11.75
N LEU A 334 -30.04 -1.14 12.15
CA LEU A 334 -31.49 -1.32 12.19
C LEU A 334 -32.18 -0.39 13.20
N SER A 335 -31.52 -0.07 14.31
CA SER A 335 -32.09 0.78 15.37
C SER A 335 -31.85 2.28 15.17
N GLU A 336 -30.64 2.69 14.73
CA GLU A 336 -30.20 4.10 14.73
C GLU A 336 -29.65 4.58 13.37
N GLY A 337 -29.61 3.73 12.34
CA GLY A 337 -29.09 4.09 11.02
C GLY A 337 -27.56 4.19 10.93
N VAL A 338 -26.84 3.75 11.96
CA VAL A 338 -25.37 3.75 12.01
C VAL A 338 -24.82 2.79 10.96
N THR A 339 -24.10 3.32 9.98
CA THR A 339 -23.56 2.54 8.85
C THR A 339 -22.25 1.83 9.17
N GLY A 340 -21.54 2.29 10.20
CA GLY A 340 -20.26 1.76 10.65
C GLY A 340 -19.22 1.71 9.53
N ILE A 341 -18.40 0.65 9.53
CA ILE A 341 -17.27 0.51 8.60
C ILE A 341 -17.68 0.43 7.12
N ARG A 342 -18.90 -0.04 6.83
CA ARG A 342 -19.43 -0.09 5.45
C ARG A 342 -19.64 1.30 4.90
N GLY A 343 -20.25 2.19 5.69
CA GLY A 343 -20.44 3.59 5.29
C GLY A 343 -19.12 4.35 5.22
N GLU A 344 -18.17 4.04 6.10
CA GLU A 344 -16.83 4.60 6.03
C GLU A 344 -16.11 4.22 4.74
N ALA A 345 -16.19 2.95 4.34
CA ALA A 345 -15.61 2.47 3.09
C ALA A 345 -16.26 3.08 1.83
N GLU A 346 -17.60 3.17 1.78
CA GLU A 346 -18.31 3.81 0.65
C GLU A 346 -17.98 5.29 0.46
N ARG A 347 -17.60 6.00 1.53
CA ARG A 347 -17.17 7.39 1.45
C ARG A 347 -15.68 7.56 1.17
N GLY A 348 -14.93 6.46 1.00
CA GLY A 348 -13.49 6.51 0.78
C GLY A 348 -12.71 6.80 2.07
N PHE A 349 -13.14 6.25 3.19
CA PHE A 349 -12.46 6.29 4.49
C PHE A 349 -12.05 7.70 4.96
N PRO A 350 -12.99 8.66 5.04
CA PRO A 350 -12.67 10.05 5.40
C PRO A 350 -11.94 10.17 6.75
N SER A 351 -12.28 9.37 7.75
CA SER A 351 -11.59 9.40 9.05
C SER A 351 -10.13 8.98 8.94
N VAL A 352 -9.80 8.06 8.04
CA VAL A 352 -8.40 7.68 7.78
C VAL A 352 -7.68 8.78 7.03
N ILE A 353 -8.27 9.25 5.93
CA ILE A 353 -7.62 10.18 4.99
C ILE A 353 -7.47 11.59 5.57
N GLU A 354 -8.43 12.05 6.36
CA GLU A 354 -8.48 13.42 6.88
C GLU A 354 -7.99 13.55 8.32
N ARG A 355 -7.93 12.45 9.09
CA ARG A 355 -7.63 12.49 10.53
C ARG A 355 -6.53 11.51 10.95
N GLY A 356 -6.76 10.20 10.82
CA GLY A 356 -5.85 9.17 11.32
C GLY A 356 -4.46 9.22 10.67
N LEU A 357 -4.40 9.14 9.35
CA LEU A 357 -3.13 9.15 8.60
C LEU A 357 -2.38 10.50 8.72
N PRO A 358 -3.04 11.68 8.57
CA PRO A 358 -2.36 12.96 8.74
C PRO A 358 -1.74 13.15 10.13
N VAL A 359 -2.45 12.79 11.20
CA VAL A 359 -1.91 12.92 12.57
C VAL A 359 -0.74 11.98 12.81
N LEU A 360 -0.83 10.74 12.32
CA LEU A 360 0.27 9.77 12.38
C LEU A 360 1.53 10.33 11.67
N ARG A 361 1.39 10.80 10.42
CA ARG A 361 2.52 11.37 9.66
C ARG A 361 3.09 12.61 10.33
N ALA A 362 2.24 13.52 10.80
CA ALA A 362 2.68 14.73 11.49
C ALA A 362 3.43 14.42 12.80
N SER A 363 3.06 13.35 13.52
CA SER A 363 3.78 12.91 14.72
C SER A 363 5.18 12.39 14.39
N LEU A 364 5.32 11.61 13.31
CA LEU A 364 6.62 11.17 12.80
C LEU A 364 7.49 12.35 12.33
N GLU A 365 6.91 13.31 11.62
CA GLU A 365 7.62 14.52 11.14
C GLU A 365 8.16 15.37 12.29
N ARG A 366 7.50 15.35 13.45
CA ARG A 366 7.99 16.00 14.69
C ARG A 366 9.06 15.19 15.42
N GLY A 367 9.50 14.05 14.87
CA GLY A 367 10.49 13.17 15.49
C GLY A 367 9.90 12.17 16.49
N GLY A 368 8.58 11.99 16.51
CA GLY A 368 7.93 10.96 17.31
C GLY A 368 8.32 9.55 16.86
N THR A 369 8.26 8.59 17.78
CA THR A 369 8.44 7.16 17.42
C THR A 369 7.22 6.67 16.63
N LEU A 370 7.38 5.60 15.84
CA LEU A 370 6.24 4.98 15.15
C LEU A 370 5.13 4.58 16.11
N ASN A 371 5.48 4.07 17.29
CA ASN A 371 4.50 3.75 18.33
C ASN A 371 3.71 4.99 18.77
N ASP A 372 4.40 6.07 19.12
CA ASP A 372 3.75 7.31 19.57
C ASP A 372 2.86 7.90 18.47
N ALA A 373 3.32 7.86 17.21
CA ALA A 373 2.55 8.31 16.06
C ALA A 373 1.28 7.47 15.81
N MET A 374 1.35 6.15 16.00
CA MET A 374 0.18 5.29 15.91
C MET A 374 -0.82 5.57 17.03
N VAL A 375 -0.34 5.80 18.26
CA VAL A 375 -1.22 6.19 19.37
C VAL A 375 -1.89 7.53 19.08
N ASP A 376 -1.15 8.57 18.67
CA ASP A 376 -1.74 9.86 18.28
C ASP A 376 -2.77 9.72 17.15
N GLY A 377 -2.47 8.89 16.14
CA GLY A 377 -3.39 8.57 15.05
C GLY A 377 -4.68 7.89 15.56
N LEU A 378 -4.57 6.96 16.50
CA LEU A 378 -5.70 6.29 17.14
C LEU A 378 -6.57 7.29 17.93
N LEU A 379 -5.94 8.17 18.72
CA LEU A 379 -6.66 9.23 19.46
C LEU A 379 -7.43 10.12 18.50
N SER A 380 -6.81 10.50 17.38
CA SER A 380 -7.45 11.32 16.35
C SER A 380 -8.68 10.64 15.76
N LEU A 381 -8.61 9.33 15.48
CA LEU A 381 -9.75 8.53 15.03
C LEU A 381 -10.86 8.48 16.09
N MET A 382 -10.51 8.27 17.36
CA MET A 382 -11.48 8.28 18.47
C MET A 382 -12.28 9.59 18.59
N THR A 383 -11.76 10.72 18.07
CA THR A 383 -12.49 12.01 18.08
C THR A 383 -13.61 12.12 17.03
N VAL A 384 -13.55 11.32 15.95
CA VAL A 384 -14.44 11.49 14.78
C VAL A 384 -15.24 10.25 14.40
N VAL A 385 -14.73 9.05 14.70
CA VAL A 385 -15.32 7.79 14.26
C VAL A 385 -16.55 7.45 15.12
N GLU A 386 -17.66 7.14 14.46
CA GLU A 386 -18.83 6.53 15.10
C GLU A 386 -18.61 5.02 15.23
N ASP A 387 -18.05 4.60 16.36
CA ASP A 387 -17.60 3.23 16.60
C ASP A 387 -18.72 2.35 17.19
N THR A 388 -19.18 1.38 16.41
CA THR A 388 -20.23 0.44 16.83
C THR A 388 -19.84 -0.42 18.04
N ASN A 389 -18.54 -0.68 18.30
CA ASN A 389 -18.11 -1.40 19.49
C ASN A 389 -18.31 -0.55 20.75
N ILE A 390 -17.97 0.75 20.69
CA ILE A 390 -18.22 1.68 21.78
C ILE A 390 -19.71 1.81 22.03
N LEU A 391 -20.51 2.04 20.99
CA LEU A 391 -21.96 2.16 21.09
C LEU A 391 -22.59 0.91 21.72
N SER A 392 -22.11 -0.28 21.38
CA SER A 392 -22.62 -1.54 21.93
C SER A 392 -22.38 -1.73 23.43
N ARG A 393 -21.34 -1.09 23.99
CA ARG A 393 -20.95 -1.27 25.39
C ARG A 393 -21.36 -0.09 26.27
N GLY A 394 -21.23 1.13 25.77
CA GLY A 394 -21.48 2.36 26.53
C GLY A 394 -22.50 3.31 25.90
N GLY A 395 -23.10 2.98 24.75
CA GLY A 395 -24.03 3.85 24.03
C GLY A 395 -23.43 5.21 23.67
N ARG A 396 -24.30 6.20 23.48
CA ARG A 396 -23.93 7.58 23.12
C ARG A 396 -23.16 8.31 24.22
N GLU A 397 -23.32 7.90 25.48
CA GLU A 397 -22.54 8.44 26.59
C GLU A 397 -21.10 7.94 26.54
N GLY A 398 -20.88 6.64 26.34
CA GLY A 398 -19.55 6.08 26.13
C GLY A 398 -18.84 6.69 24.92
N GLU A 399 -19.56 6.89 23.81
CA GLU A 399 -19.01 7.56 22.63
C GLU A 399 -18.54 9.00 22.93
N ARG A 400 -19.37 9.80 23.60
CA ARG A 400 -19.00 11.17 24.01
C ARG A 400 -17.78 11.17 24.93
N LEU A 401 -17.77 10.29 25.94
CA LEU A 401 -16.66 10.16 26.88
C LEU A 401 -15.35 9.83 26.16
N VAL A 402 -15.37 8.90 25.21
CA VAL A 402 -14.19 8.52 24.41
C VAL A 402 -13.69 9.71 23.59
N ARG A 403 -14.60 10.43 22.91
CA ARG A 403 -14.26 11.61 22.10
C ARG A 403 -13.63 12.71 22.95
N GLU A 404 -14.23 13.04 24.10
CA GLU A 404 -13.74 14.08 25.00
C GLU A 404 -12.37 13.72 25.60
N ALA A 405 -12.19 12.47 26.05
CA ALA A 405 -10.92 12.01 26.62
C ALA A 405 -9.78 12.01 25.57
N ALA A 406 -10.06 11.53 24.35
CA ALA A 406 -9.09 11.52 23.26
C ALA A 406 -8.73 12.93 22.80
N ALA A 407 -9.71 13.83 22.67
CA ALA A 407 -9.48 15.23 22.34
C ALA A 407 -8.63 15.93 23.40
N GLY A 408 -8.95 15.75 24.68
CA GLY A 408 -8.17 16.33 25.78
C GLY A 408 -6.73 15.82 25.82
N ALA A 409 -6.49 14.53 25.54
CA ALA A 409 -5.13 13.99 25.45
C ALA A 409 -4.33 14.62 24.28
N LEU A 410 -4.96 14.82 23.12
CA LEU A 410 -4.34 15.48 21.97
C LEU A 410 -4.06 16.96 22.23
N GLU A 411 -4.98 17.68 22.88
CA GLU A 411 -4.81 19.08 23.28
C GLU A 411 -3.62 19.29 24.23
N LEU A 412 -3.37 18.29 25.10
CA LEU A 412 -2.20 18.27 25.98
C LEU A 412 -0.90 17.92 25.26
N GLY A 413 -0.92 17.69 23.94
CA GLY A 413 0.25 17.35 23.13
C GLY A 413 0.40 15.87 22.81
N GLY A 414 -0.60 15.04 23.11
CA GLY A 414 -0.61 13.61 22.80
C GLY A 414 0.60 12.89 23.37
N MET A 415 1.19 11.99 22.60
CA MET A 415 2.36 11.25 23.02
C MET A 415 3.66 12.08 22.99
N ALA A 416 3.64 13.31 22.49
CA ALA A 416 4.83 14.16 22.46
C ALA A 416 5.17 14.79 23.82
N THR A 417 4.20 14.87 24.75
CA THR A 417 4.36 15.54 26.05
C THR A 417 4.16 14.58 27.22
N PRO A 418 4.78 14.84 28.39
CA PRO A 418 4.49 14.09 29.61
C PRO A 418 3.01 14.16 30.02
N GLU A 419 2.38 15.33 29.89
CA GLU A 419 0.99 15.57 30.27
C GLU A 419 0.02 14.77 29.39
N GLY A 420 0.26 14.73 28.08
CA GLY A 420 -0.53 13.95 27.15
C GLY A 420 -0.36 12.44 27.36
N ARG A 421 0.88 11.95 27.59
CA ARG A 421 1.12 10.53 27.95
C ARG A 421 0.37 10.11 29.22
N GLU A 422 0.38 10.95 30.24
CA GLU A 422 -0.36 10.66 31.48
C GLU A 422 -1.88 10.74 31.24
N ALA A 423 -2.36 11.64 30.37
CA ALA A 423 -3.77 11.67 29.97
C ALA A 423 -4.20 10.38 29.26
N VAL A 424 -3.39 9.85 28.35
CA VAL A 424 -3.66 8.56 27.68
C VAL A 424 -3.70 7.41 28.67
N LYS A 425 -2.78 7.40 29.66
CA LYS A 425 -2.78 6.39 30.73
C LYS A 425 -4.03 6.45 31.60
N ARG A 426 -4.46 7.65 32.01
CA ARG A 426 -5.72 7.82 32.76
C ARG A 426 -6.94 7.38 31.95
N MET A 427 -6.92 7.68 30.65
CA MET A 427 -7.98 7.29 29.72
C MET A 427 -8.10 5.77 29.59
N ASP A 428 -6.99 5.04 29.58
CA ASP A 428 -7.03 3.57 29.59
C ASP A 428 -7.75 3.03 30.84
N GLY A 429 -7.37 3.51 32.03
CA GLY A 429 -8.06 3.15 33.27
C GLY A 429 -9.56 3.46 33.26
N LEU A 430 -9.94 4.62 32.71
CA LEU A 430 -11.34 5.02 32.55
C LEU A 430 -12.11 4.08 31.60
N PHE A 431 -11.50 3.70 30.47
CA PHE A 431 -12.16 2.84 29.50
C PHE A 431 -12.33 1.42 30.03
N LEU A 432 -11.35 0.91 30.79
CA LEU A 432 -11.45 -0.36 31.49
C LEU A 432 -12.59 -0.35 32.52
N GLU A 433 -12.68 0.70 33.34
CA GLU A 433 -13.76 0.83 34.34
C GLU A 433 -15.15 0.86 33.68
N LYS A 434 -15.27 1.57 32.55
CA LYS A 434 -16.54 1.69 31.81
C LYS A 434 -16.76 0.57 30.79
N ASN A 435 -15.86 -0.42 30.71
CA ASN A 435 -15.88 -1.50 29.73
C ASN A 435 -16.01 -0.99 28.27
N LEU A 436 -15.30 0.07 27.92
CA LEU A 436 -15.32 0.66 26.57
C LEU A 436 -14.16 0.09 25.73
N SER A 437 -14.46 -0.26 24.48
CA SER A 437 -13.47 -0.78 23.52
C SER A 437 -13.64 -0.09 22.16
N PRO A 438 -12.73 0.81 21.78
CA PRO A 438 -12.69 1.51 20.49
C PRO A 438 -12.25 0.63 19.30
N GLY A 439 -12.81 -0.57 19.15
CA GLY A 439 -12.32 -1.56 18.17
C GLY A 439 -12.45 -1.12 16.70
N GLY A 440 -13.48 -0.36 16.35
CA GLY A 440 -13.58 0.21 14.99
C GLY A 440 -12.52 1.28 14.72
N CYS A 441 -12.12 2.03 15.75
CA CYS A 441 -10.99 2.96 15.65
C CYS A 441 -9.66 2.22 15.46
N ALA A 442 -9.49 1.06 16.12
CA ALA A 442 -8.32 0.19 15.94
C ALA A 442 -8.21 -0.36 14.51
N ASP A 443 -9.32 -0.84 13.94
CA ASP A 443 -9.36 -1.30 12.55
C ASP A 443 -8.94 -0.16 11.59
N LEU A 444 -9.44 1.06 11.80
CA LEU A 444 -9.08 2.22 10.98
C LEU A 444 -7.64 2.71 11.21
N LEU A 445 -7.07 2.48 12.40
CA LEU A 445 -5.65 2.70 12.67
C LEU A 445 -4.80 1.77 11.80
N ALA A 446 -5.12 0.48 11.74
CA ALA A 446 -4.41 -0.46 10.87
C ALA A 446 -4.48 -0.03 9.39
N VAL A 447 -5.63 0.47 8.91
CA VAL A 447 -5.73 1.03 7.55
C VAL A 447 -4.85 2.28 7.38
N SER A 448 -4.79 3.15 8.39
CA SER A 448 -3.91 4.33 8.39
C SER A 448 -2.44 3.93 8.32
N VAL A 449 -2.01 2.93 9.11
CA VAL A 449 -0.64 2.40 9.09
C VAL A 449 -0.34 1.73 7.75
N PHE A 450 -1.27 0.97 7.18
CA PHE A 450 -1.11 0.37 5.86
C PHE A 450 -0.83 1.43 4.78
N LEU A 451 -1.63 2.50 4.73
CA LEU A 451 -1.43 3.59 3.78
C LEU A 451 -0.15 4.38 4.05
N HIS A 452 0.21 4.57 5.32
CA HIS A 452 1.49 5.19 5.69
C HIS A 452 2.67 4.37 5.17
N LEU A 453 2.65 3.05 5.36
CA LEU A 453 3.69 2.18 4.84
C LEU A 453 3.69 2.22 3.32
N LEU A 454 2.55 1.99 2.67
CA LEU A 454 2.45 1.80 1.22
C LEU A 454 2.75 3.04 0.37
N THR A 455 2.60 4.24 0.92
CA THR A 455 2.66 5.47 0.11
C THR A 455 3.66 6.47 0.69
N PRO A 456 4.26 7.32 -0.15
CA PRO A 456 5.18 8.36 0.32
C PRO A 456 4.51 9.29 1.33
N ALA A 457 5.30 9.82 2.27
CA ALA A 457 4.83 10.82 3.24
C ALA A 457 4.29 12.08 2.54
N SER A 458 4.90 12.44 1.40
CA SER A 458 4.53 13.59 0.58
C SER A 458 3.56 13.20 -0.55
N GLY A 459 2.25 13.12 -0.25
CA GLY A 459 1.22 12.78 -1.23
C GLY A 459 -0.15 13.33 -0.86
#